data_AF-A0A095C9G1-F1
#
_entry.id   AF-A0A095C9G1-F1
#
_cell.length_a   1.000
_cell.length_b   1.000
_cell.length_c   1.000
_cell.angle_alpha   90.00
_cell.angle_beta   90.00
_cell.angle_gamma   90.00
#
_symmetry.space_group_name_H-M   'P 1'
#
loop_
_entity.id
_entity.type
_entity.pdbx_description
1 polymer ?
#
loop_
_entity_poly.entity_id
_entity_poly.type
_entity_poly.pdbx_seq_one_letter_code
_entity_poly.pdbx_strand_id
1 'polypeptide(L)'
;MTPITTPSTTSNIVTHPDILPVILSFADRQTLSRCMQVNWKFFHIASPYLYSNIRLIPNEADAFLYGASFGPIILADGSERDLKRELLAMVKVLNIERHQGCNGFLATACSRWRGLGIEFPSLDVLRIWVGPNMFEGGWFNCPWIPNMSPQKLVMRNVTAISAGGPYTFAPQDLLCRVQKVVVVVPKLRNLSEINQDVLRSHRRTSESPIQPGTETVIVFWTKSPDSSWWAEAPLADYDNIIDQIVLCSLAEADRLTICNAGSMYPVMSGNGDCAAYASYEEREKEVAEAVKRKIEQISRRRGELARLAKRLESLRFMTFGDYLGKEEWKGEFDAEEVASWVLS
;
A
#
# COMPACT_ATOMS: atom_id res chain seq x y z
N MET A 1 -60.42 44.36 -2.36
CA MET A 1 -59.81 43.05 -2.64
C MET A 1 -58.30 43.22 -2.60
N THR A 2 -57.68 42.85 -1.49
CA THR A 2 -56.22 42.87 -1.29
C THR A 2 -55.64 41.53 -1.76
N PRO A 3 -54.57 41.52 -2.59
CA PRO A 3 -53.96 40.27 -3.01
C PRO A 3 -53.16 39.69 -1.85
N ILE A 4 -53.55 38.49 -1.42
CA ILE A 4 -52.79 37.66 -0.48
C ILE A 4 -51.53 37.19 -1.23
N THR A 5 -50.39 37.78 -0.92
CA THR A 5 -49.09 37.27 -1.34
C THR A 5 -48.70 36.17 -0.36
N THR A 6 -48.86 34.91 -0.75
CA THR A 6 -48.28 33.79 -0.04
C THR A 6 -46.75 33.87 -0.16
N PRO A 7 -46.00 33.92 0.95
CA PRO A 7 -44.55 33.81 0.89
C PRO A 7 -44.22 32.40 0.41
N SER A 8 -43.72 32.29 -0.82
CA SER A 8 -43.09 31.08 -1.32
C SER A 8 -41.82 30.84 -0.50
N THR A 9 -41.92 30.13 0.62
CA THR A 9 -40.78 29.54 1.32
C THR A 9 -40.29 28.35 0.50
N THR A 10 -39.75 28.61 -0.69
CA THR A 10 -38.89 27.66 -1.37
C THR A 10 -37.61 27.60 -0.55
N SER A 11 -37.56 26.65 0.39
CA SER A 11 -36.32 26.19 1.01
C SER A 11 -35.29 26.02 -0.10
N ASN A 12 -34.28 26.87 -0.13
CA ASN A 12 -33.27 26.85 -1.17
C ASN A 12 -32.61 25.46 -1.09
N ILE A 13 -32.66 24.67 -2.16
CA ILE A 13 -32.11 23.31 -2.19
C ILE A 13 -30.62 23.32 -1.79
N VAL A 14 -29.93 24.44 -2.04
CA VAL A 14 -28.54 24.72 -1.65
C VAL A 14 -28.35 24.85 -0.11
N THR A 15 -29.42 25.03 0.65
CA THR A 15 -29.40 25.09 2.12
C THR A 15 -29.62 23.73 2.79
N HIS A 16 -30.12 22.73 2.07
CA HIS A 16 -30.27 21.38 2.63
C HIS A 16 -28.88 20.76 2.85
N PRO A 17 -28.52 20.38 4.10
CA PRO A 17 -27.17 19.92 4.42
C PRO A 17 -26.77 18.66 3.66
N ASP A 18 -27.73 17.81 3.29
CA ASP A 18 -27.43 16.48 2.73
C ASP A 18 -27.49 16.40 1.19
N ILE A 19 -28.19 17.31 0.50
CA ILE A 19 -28.39 17.19 -0.95
C ILE A 19 -27.10 17.51 -1.70
N LEU A 20 -26.44 18.61 -1.34
CA LEU A 20 -25.26 19.07 -2.05
C LEU A 20 -24.05 18.12 -1.89
N PRO A 21 -23.75 17.57 -0.70
CA PRO A 21 -22.72 16.53 -0.55
C PRO A 21 -22.99 15.29 -1.41
N VAL A 22 -24.25 14.83 -1.48
CA VAL A 22 -24.62 13.67 -2.32
C VAL A 22 -24.37 13.98 -3.79
N ILE A 23 -24.82 15.14 -4.29
CA ILE A 23 -24.56 15.55 -5.68
C ILE A 23 -23.06 15.63 -5.97
N LEU A 24 -22.29 16.29 -5.09
CA LEU A 24 -20.86 16.50 -5.30
C LEU A 24 -20.04 15.20 -5.17
N SER A 25 -20.56 14.18 -4.49
CA SER A 25 -19.91 12.86 -4.44
C SER A 25 -19.79 12.18 -5.81
N PHE A 26 -20.61 12.58 -6.79
CA PHE A 26 -20.55 12.11 -8.18
C PHE A 26 -19.84 13.09 -9.13
N ALA A 27 -19.41 14.25 -8.65
CA ALA A 27 -18.76 15.25 -9.47
C ALA A 27 -17.30 14.86 -9.78
N ASP A 28 -16.86 15.15 -11.00
CA ASP A 28 -15.46 14.97 -11.36
C ASP A 28 -14.54 16.00 -10.65
N ARG A 29 -13.24 15.74 -10.68
CA ARG A 29 -12.24 16.60 -10.01
C ARG A 29 -12.27 18.04 -10.52
N GLN A 30 -12.57 18.25 -11.81
CA GLN A 30 -12.62 19.58 -12.41
C GLN A 30 -13.83 20.38 -11.90
N THR A 31 -14.98 19.72 -11.81
CA THR A 31 -16.22 20.27 -11.28
C THR A 31 -16.07 20.60 -9.81
N LEU A 32 -15.52 19.68 -9.00
CA LEU A 32 -15.23 19.93 -7.59
C LEU A 32 -14.29 21.13 -7.40
N SER A 33 -13.24 21.25 -8.22
CA SER A 33 -12.33 22.40 -8.21
C SER A 33 -13.03 23.72 -8.53
N ARG A 34 -13.95 23.73 -9.52
CA ARG A 34 -14.78 24.91 -9.83
C ARG A 34 -15.73 25.25 -8.69
N CYS A 35 -16.36 24.24 -8.08
CA CYS A 35 -17.23 24.44 -6.92
C CYS A 35 -16.48 25.13 -5.77
N MET A 36 -15.24 24.72 -5.48
CA MET A 36 -14.41 25.34 -4.45
C MET A 36 -14.15 26.84 -4.67
N GLN A 37 -14.27 27.34 -5.90
CA GLN A 37 -14.04 28.75 -6.25
C GLN A 37 -15.30 29.62 -6.14
N VAL A 38 -16.48 29.03 -5.92
CA VAL A 38 -17.76 29.77 -5.91
C VAL A 38 -17.90 30.61 -4.63
N ASN A 39 -17.79 29.97 -3.47
CA ASN A 39 -17.80 30.60 -2.14
C ASN A 39 -17.32 29.60 -1.08
N TRP A 40 -17.14 30.07 0.16
CA TRP A 40 -16.67 29.23 1.26
C TRP A 40 -17.54 28.01 1.57
N LYS A 41 -18.86 28.12 1.43
CA LYS A 41 -19.75 26.98 1.68
C LYS A 41 -19.47 25.85 0.67
N PHE A 42 -19.35 26.19 -0.62
CA PHE A 42 -18.97 25.21 -1.63
C PHE A 42 -17.54 24.71 -1.44
N PHE A 43 -16.59 25.57 -1.01
CA PHE A 43 -15.25 25.13 -0.66
C PHE A 43 -15.28 24.03 0.41
N HIS A 44 -15.96 24.25 1.53
CA HIS A 44 -16.01 23.28 2.63
C HIS A 44 -16.72 21.97 2.25
N ILE A 45 -17.73 22.03 1.37
CA ILE A 45 -18.45 20.83 0.93
C ILE A 45 -17.66 20.07 -0.14
N ALA A 46 -17.04 20.75 -1.11
CA ALA A 46 -16.35 20.12 -2.23
C ALA A 46 -14.92 19.66 -1.89
N SER A 47 -14.22 20.38 -1.01
CA SER A 47 -12.81 20.09 -0.70
C SER A 47 -12.55 18.68 -0.16
N PRO A 48 -13.38 18.08 0.73
CA PRO A 48 -13.15 16.72 1.19
C PRO A 48 -13.26 15.69 0.06
N TYR A 49 -14.16 15.89 -0.90
CA TYR A 49 -14.27 15.00 -2.06
C TYR A 49 -13.07 15.13 -3.00
N LEU A 50 -12.55 16.35 -3.19
CA LEU A 50 -11.40 16.58 -4.07
C LEU A 50 -10.06 16.16 -3.46
N TYR A 51 -9.89 16.36 -2.14
CA TYR A 51 -8.62 16.19 -1.43
C TYR A 51 -8.51 14.91 -0.59
N SER A 52 -9.59 14.18 -0.32
CA SER A 52 -9.50 12.95 0.48
C SER A 52 -8.62 11.86 -0.16
N ASN A 53 -8.57 11.81 -1.49
CA ASN A 53 -7.73 10.87 -2.24
C ASN A 53 -6.89 11.65 -3.26
N ILE A 54 -5.59 11.76 -2.99
CA ILE A 54 -4.63 12.49 -3.81
C ILE A 54 -3.70 11.52 -4.52
N ARG A 55 -3.50 11.77 -5.81
CA ARG A 55 -2.43 11.17 -6.60
C ARG A 55 -1.32 12.18 -6.78
N LEU A 56 -0.10 11.74 -6.51
CA LEU A 56 1.08 12.56 -6.58
C LEU A 56 2.20 11.83 -7.32
N ILE A 57 2.70 12.50 -8.34
CA ILE A 57 3.91 12.12 -9.05
C ILE A 57 5.02 13.02 -8.50
N PRO A 58 6.09 12.50 -7.90
CA PRO A 58 7.10 13.33 -7.23
C PRO A 58 7.67 14.45 -8.09
N ASN A 59 7.88 14.20 -9.39
CA ASN A 59 8.39 15.20 -10.34
C ASN A 59 7.40 16.33 -10.66
N GLU A 60 6.13 16.16 -10.32
CA GLU A 60 5.05 17.14 -10.50
C GLU A 60 4.57 17.71 -9.16
N ALA A 61 5.23 17.32 -8.06
CA ALA A 61 4.79 17.69 -6.72
C ALA A 61 4.85 19.20 -6.46
N ASP A 62 5.73 19.93 -7.15
CA ASP A 62 5.82 21.40 -7.12
C ASP A 62 4.50 22.08 -7.47
N ALA A 63 3.79 21.60 -8.48
CA ALA A 63 2.49 22.16 -8.86
C ALA A 63 1.42 21.87 -7.80
N PHE A 64 1.45 20.67 -7.21
CA PHE A 64 0.48 20.29 -6.18
C PHE A 64 0.76 21.03 -4.86
N LEU A 65 2.02 21.06 -4.41
CA LEU A 65 2.45 21.61 -3.13
C LEU A 65 2.69 23.13 -3.19
N TYR A 66 2.45 23.76 -4.33
CA TYR A 66 2.51 25.20 -4.45
C TYR A 66 1.67 25.87 -3.35
N GLY A 67 2.30 26.81 -2.64
CA GLY A 67 1.70 27.51 -1.50
C GLY A 67 1.78 26.81 -0.15
N ALA A 68 2.30 25.58 -0.06
CA ALA A 68 2.47 24.89 1.22
C ALA A 68 3.47 25.61 2.16
N SER A 69 4.36 26.43 1.60
CA SER A 69 5.38 27.18 2.34
C SER A 69 5.07 28.68 2.46
N PHE A 70 3.92 29.16 1.96
CA PHE A 70 3.59 30.59 2.00
C PHE A 70 3.07 31.06 3.37
N GLY A 71 2.76 30.12 4.27
CA GLY A 71 2.24 30.44 5.59
C GLY A 71 0.78 30.94 5.54
N PRO A 72 0.23 31.35 6.69
CA PRO A 72 -1.13 31.85 6.77
C PRO A 72 -1.29 33.17 6.03
N ILE A 73 -2.42 33.32 5.33
CA ILE A 73 -2.87 34.58 4.74
C ILE A 73 -3.77 35.28 5.76
N ILE A 74 -3.53 36.57 5.99
CA ILE A 74 -4.41 37.41 6.81
C ILE A 74 -5.55 37.92 5.92
N LEU A 75 -6.78 37.54 6.23
CA LEU A 75 -7.98 37.98 5.55
C LEU A 75 -8.39 39.39 5.99
N ALA A 76 -9.29 40.03 5.24
CA ALA A 76 -9.77 41.39 5.52
C ALA A 76 -10.50 41.54 6.87
N ASP A 77 -10.98 40.43 7.44
CA ASP A 77 -11.59 40.37 8.77
C ASP A 77 -10.55 40.17 9.90
N GLY A 78 -9.25 40.16 9.56
CA GLY A 78 -8.14 39.95 10.49
C GLY A 78 -7.88 38.49 10.84
N SER A 79 -8.62 37.54 10.26
CA SER A 79 -8.39 36.11 10.51
C SER A 79 -7.21 35.58 9.69
N GLU A 80 -6.41 34.70 10.31
CA GLU A 80 -5.33 33.98 9.64
C GLU A 80 -5.83 32.63 9.10
N ARG A 81 -5.49 32.32 7.85
CA ARG A 81 -5.87 31.08 7.18
C ARG A 81 -4.71 30.51 6.37
N ASP A 82 -4.34 29.27 6.65
CA ASP A 82 -3.41 28.50 5.81
C ASP A 82 -4.20 27.50 4.97
N LEU A 83 -4.75 28.00 3.86
CA LEU A 83 -5.64 27.22 2.99
C LEU A 83 -4.99 25.96 2.48
N LYS A 84 -3.70 26.00 2.18
CA LYS A 84 -3.01 24.81 1.66
C LYS A 84 -2.90 23.77 2.75
N ARG A 85 -2.53 24.15 3.97
CA ARG A 85 -2.47 23.23 5.13
C ARG A 85 -3.84 22.65 5.46
N GLU A 86 -4.90 23.45 5.42
CA GLU A 86 -6.27 22.97 5.62
C GLU A 86 -6.66 21.90 4.58
N LEU A 87 -6.29 22.10 3.31
CA LEU A 87 -6.54 21.11 2.25
C LEU A 87 -5.71 19.85 2.41
N LEU A 88 -4.43 19.97 2.79
CA LEU A 88 -3.55 18.82 3.05
C LEU A 88 -4.02 18.01 4.27
N ALA A 89 -4.63 18.67 5.27
CA ALA A 89 -5.23 18.00 6.42
C ALA A 89 -6.45 17.15 6.08
N MET A 90 -7.07 17.32 4.90
CA MET A 90 -8.19 16.49 4.44
C MET A 90 -7.75 15.20 3.73
N VAL A 91 -6.47 15.08 3.40
CA VAL A 91 -5.94 13.92 2.67
C VAL A 91 -5.97 12.68 3.57
N LYS A 92 -6.75 11.68 3.15
CA LYS A 92 -6.87 10.38 3.84
C LYS A 92 -6.11 9.29 3.11
N VAL A 93 -6.07 9.36 1.77
CA VAL A 93 -5.34 8.43 0.92
C VAL A 93 -4.36 9.22 0.06
N LEU A 94 -3.08 8.90 0.17
CA LEU A 94 -2.03 9.47 -0.67
C LEU A 94 -1.43 8.37 -1.56
N ASN A 95 -1.54 8.56 -2.87
CA ASN A 95 -0.96 7.68 -3.89
C ASN A 95 0.31 8.34 -4.42
N ILE A 96 1.45 7.73 -4.15
CA ILE A 96 2.74 8.14 -4.67
C ILE A 96 3.08 7.23 -5.84
N GLU A 97 3.00 7.79 -7.04
CA GLU A 97 3.21 7.05 -8.29
C GLU A 97 4.50 7.44 -8.99
N ARG A 98 5.02 6.50 -9.79
CA ARG A 98 6.22 6.72 -10.63
C ARG A 98 7.38 7.30 -9.83
N HIS A 99 7.59 6.76 -8.63
CA HIS A 99 8.65 7.17 -7.70
C HIS A 99 10.03 6.61 -8.13
N GLN A 100 10.36 6.77 -9.41
CA GLN A 100 11.66 6.42 -9.98
C GLN A 100 12.58 7.65 -9.90
N GLY A 101 13.86 7.44 -9.61
CA GLY A 101 14.84 8.53 -9.66
C GLY A 101 14.90 9.45 -8.43
N CYS A 102 14.26 9.14 -7.29
CA CYS A 102 14.52 9.84 -6.03
C CYS A 102 15.80 9.32 -5.31
N ASN A 103 16.85 9.03 -6.09
CA ASN A 103 18.21 8.71 -5.64
C ASN A 103 18.89 9.96 -5.09
N GLY A 104 19.10 10.03 -3.77
CA GLY A 104 19.66 11.19 -3.06
C GLY A 104 21.07 11.67 -3.47
N PHE A 105 21.64 11.22 -4.60
CA PHE A 105 22.95 11.64 -5.10
C PHE A 105 22.90 12.80 -6.11
N LEU A 106 21.78 13.03 -6.81
CA LEU A 106 21.59 14.18 -7.71
C LEU A 106 20.22 14.79 -7.44
N ALA A 107 20.18 16.09 -7.12
CA ALA A 107 19.00 16.86 -6.71
C ALA A 107 17.66 16.32 -7.27
N THR A 108 16.97 15.52 -6.47
CA THR A 108 15.72 14.86 -6.86
C THR A 108 14.55 15.77 -6.59
N ALA A 109 13.43 15.58 -7.28
CA ALA A 109 12.20 16.33 -7.00
C ALA A 109 11.77 16.20 -5.53
N CYS A 110 11.92 15.00 -4.95
CA CYS A 110 11.64 14.76 -3.53
C CYS A 110 12.55 15.56 -2.57
N SER A 111 13.83 15.77 -2.94
CA SER A 111 14.81 16.44 -2.07
C SER A 111 14.51 17.92 -1.83
N ARG A 112 13.81 18.58 -2.76
CA ARG A 112 13.33 19.97 -2.60
C ARG A 112 12.35 20.11 -1.45
N TRP A 113 11.64 19.04 -1.12
CA TRP A 113 10.63 18.99 -0.06
C TRP A 113 11.19 18.57 1.29
N ARG A 114 12.48 18.24 1.36
CA ARG A 114 13.13 17.85 2.61
C ARG A 114 13.08 19.02 3.59
N GLY A 115 12.45 18.79 4.75
CA GLY A 115 12.38 19.78 5.82
C GLY A 115 11.33 20.88 5.64
N LEU A 116 10.48 20.83 4.60
CA LEU A 116 9.43 21.83 4.37
C LEU A 116 8.18 21.69 5.27
N GLY A 117 8.21 20.80 6.28
CA GLY A 117 7.11 20.63 7.24
C GLY A 117 5.77 20.25 6.60
N ILE A 118 5.79 19.62 5.43
CA ILE A 118 4.58 19.18 4.75
C ILE A 118 4.05 17.94 5.46
N GLU A 119 2.89 18.12 6.09
CA GLU A 119 2.22 17.10 6.87
C GLU A 119 0.86 16.75 6.26
N PHE A 120 0.44 15.51 6.49
CA PHE A 120 -0.90 15.03 6.19
C PHE A 120 -1.52 14.47 7.48
N PRO A 121 -2.01 15.32 8.38
CA PRO A 121 -2.47 14.90 9.72
C PRO A 121 -3.56 13.82 9.72
N SER A 122 -4.39 13.76 8.67
CA SER A 122 -5.48 12.77 8.55
C SER A 122 -5.14 11.61 7.62
N LEU A 123 -3.86 11.43 7.27
CA LEU A 123 -3.43 10.37 6.38
C LEU A 123 -3.66 9.00 7.02
N ASP A 124 -4.57 8.25 6.42
CA ASP A 124 -4.92 6.89 6.84
C ASP A 124 -4.14 5.87 6.00
N VAL A 125 -4.13 6.04 4.69
CA VAL A 125 -3.49 5.10 3.75
C VAL A 125 -2.44 5.78 2.88
N LEU A 126 -1.23 5.25 2.91
CA LEU A 126 -0.15 5.60 1.99
C LEU A 126 0.06 4.48 0.97
N ARG A 127 -0.20 4.76 -0.30
CA ARG A 127 0.05 3.82 -1.41
C ARG A 127 1.28 4.27 -2.20
N ILE A 128 2.23 3.36 -2.40
CA ILE A 128 3.49 3.64 -3.09
C ILE A 128 3.67 2.65 -4.23
N TRP A 129 3.75 3.14 -5.46
CA TRP A 129 4.11 2.31 -6.62
C TRP A 129 5.63 2.22 -6.73
N VAL A 130 6.14 1.06 -6.35
CA VAL A 130 7.55 0.73 -6.47
C VAL A 130 7.86 0.52 -7.95
N GLY A 131 8.83 1.29 -8.47
CA GLY A 131 9.30 1.10 -9.84
C GLY A 131 9.89 -0.31 -10.04
N PRO A 132 10.16 -0.71 -11.30
CA PRO A 132 10.65 -2.04 -11.61
C PRO A 132 11.98 -2.36 -10.89
N ASN A 133 12.82 -1.35 -10.62
CA ASN A 133 14.09 -1.48 -9.92
C ASN A 133 14.01 -0.96 -8.48
N MET A 134 13.81 -1.85 -7.50
CA MET A 134 13.81 -1.50 -6.07
C MET A 134 15.15 -0.97 -5.57
N PHE A 135 16.24 -1.47 -6.14
CA PHE A 135 17.61 -1.19 -5.73
C PHE A 135 18.28 -0.07 -6.53
N GLU A 136 17.66 0.43 -7.61
CA GLU A 136 18.07 1.68 -8.27
C GLU A 136 17.45 2.89 -7.55
N GLY A 137 17.62 2.87 -6.22
CA GLY A 137 17.26 3.83 -5.18
C GLY A 137 16.19 4.90 -5.45
N GLY A 138 15.02 4.48 -5.93
CA GLY A 138 13.91 5.40 -6.08
C GLY A 138 13.38 5.91 -4.74
N TRP A 139 13.03 5.03 -3.80
CA TRP A 139 12.08 5.41 -2.75
C TRP A 139 12.49 5.11 -1.31
N PHE A 140 13.38 4.13 -1.06
CA PHE A 140 13.89 3.85 0.29
C PHE A 140 14.55 5.05 0.96
N ASN A 141 15.21 5.88 0.15
CA ASN A 141 15.87 7.10 0.60
C ASN A 141 15.04 8.36 0.30
N CYS A 142 13.74 8.22 0.02
CA CYS A 142 12.89 9.38 -0.20
C CYS A 142 12.87 10.23 1.07
N PRO A 143 13.33 11.49 1.03
CA PRO A 143 13.39 12.33 2.22
C PRO A 143 12.02 12.76 2.75
N TRP A 144 10.95 12.46 2.02
CA TRP A 144 9.60 12.87 2.38
C TRP A 144 8.80 11.78 3.09
N ILE A 145 9.01 10.52 2.73
CA ILE A 145 8.29 9.37 3.30
C ILE A 145 8.46 9.26 4.84
N PRO A 146 9.66 9.50 5.42
CA PRO A 146 9.84 9.44 6.87
C PRO A 146 8.99 10.44 7.68
N ASN A 147 8.47 11.50 7.04
CA ASN A 147 7.59 12.50 7.68
C ASN A 147 6.11 12.08 7.64
N MET A 148 5.78 10.99 6.97
CA MET A 148 4.42 10.47 6.90
C MET A 148 4.18 9.47 8.04
N SER A 149 2.96 9.45 8.57
CA SER A 149 2.54 8.50 9.61
C SER A 149 1.19 7.87 9.27
N PRO A 150 1.10 7.10 8.17
CA PRO A 150 -0.14 6.44 7.78
C PRO A 150 -0.48 5.30 8.75
N GLN A 151 -1.76 4.94 8.86
CA GLN A 151 -2.16 3.70 9.55
C GLN A 151 -1.88 2.48 8.69
N LYS A 152 -2.14 2.58 7.37
CA LYS A 152 -1.93 1.52 6.38
C LYS A 152 -0.88 1.92 5.35
N LEU A 153 0.09 1.06 5.14
CA LEU A 153 1.08 1.16 4.06
C LEU A 153 0.76 0.15 2.97
N VAL A 154 0.63 0.61 1.73
CA VAL A 154 0.34 -0.24 0.58
C VAL A 154 1.46 -0.09 -0.44
N MET A 155 2.26 -1.13 -0.58
CA MET A 155 3.38 -1.21 -1.49
C MET A 155 2.92 -1.91 -2.78
N ARG A 156 2.85 -1.17 -3.89
CA ARG A 156 2.43 -1.69 -5.19
C ARG A 156 3.62 -2.00 -6.09
N ASN A 157 3.44 -2.96 -7.00
CA ASN A 157 4.45 -3.39 -7.97
C ASN A 157 5.76 -3.86 -7.32
N VAL A 158 5.65 -4.54 -6.18
CA VAL A 158 6.78 -5.07 -5.46
C VAL A 158 7.38 -6.25 -6.22
N THR A 159 8.68 -6.18 -6.53
CA THR A 159 9.44 -7.22 -7.25
C THR A 159 10.38 -8.05 -6.38
N ALA A 160 10.51 -7.73 -5.10
CA ALA A 160 11.23 -8.51 -4.11
C ALA A 160 10.61 -8.26 -2.74
N ILE A 161 10.25 -9.32 -2.01
CA ILE A 161 9.73 -9.19 -0.64
C ILE A 161 10.84 -9.35 0.42
N SER A 162 11.94 -9.98 0.04
CA SER A 162 13.13 -10.13 0.88
C SER A 162 14.40 -10.28 0.02
N ALA A 163 15.47 -9.61 0.43
CA ALA A 163 16.77 -9.58 -0.23
C ALA A 163 17.89 -9.67 0.81
N GLY A 164 18.16 -10.88 1.28
CA GLY A 164 19.12 -11.14 2.38
C GLY A 164 18.60 -10.72 3.76
N GLY A 165 17.40 -10.19 3.85
CA GLY A 165 16.73 -9.82 5.09
C GLY A 165 15.21 -9.82 4.93
N PRO A 166 14.45 -9.87 6.03
CA PRO A 166 12.99 -9.80 6.00
C PRO A 166 12.51 -8.39 5.65
N TYR A 167 11.36 -8.28 4.97
CA TYR A 167 10.66 -7.01 4.70
C TYR A 167 11.51 -5.93 4.02
N THR A 168 12.47 -6.33 3.18
CA THR A 168 13.36 -5.39 2.46
C THR A 168 12.66 -4.62 1.34
N PHE A 169 11.34 -4.73 1.24
CA PHE A 169 10.51 -3.94 0.35
C PHE A 169 10.05 -2.63 0.99
N ALA A 170 10.45 -2.30 2.23
CA ALA A 170 10.19 -0.99 2.84
C ALA A 170 11.24 -0.55 3.88
N PRO A 171 11.46 0.77 4.06
CA PRO A 171 12.27 1.30 5.14
C PRO A 171 11.75 0.87 6.51
N GLN A 172 12.67 0.46 7.39
CA GLN A 172 12.34 -0.02 8.73
C GLN A 172 11.67 1.06 9.60
N ASP A 173 12.06 2.32 9.45
CA ASP A 173 11.49 3.46 10.16
C ASP A 173 10.02 3.73 9.78
N LEU A 174 9.61 3.35 8.58
CA LEU A 174 8.21 3.38 8.16
C LEU A 174 7.46 2.16 8.65
N LEU A 175 8.04 0.96 8.51
CA LEU A 175 7.43 -0.30 8.96
C LEU A 175 7.14 -0.34 10.46
N CYS A 176 7.90 0.39 11.28
CA CYS A 176 7.68 0.43 12.72
C CYS A 176 6.58 1.41 13.19
N ARG A 177 5.94 2.14 12.26
CA ARG A 177 4.91 3.15 12.57
C ARG A 177 3.51 2.83 12.05
N VAL A 178 3.38 1.75 11.28
CA VAL A 178 2.15 1.39 10.57
C VAL A 178 1.48 0.21 11.26
N GLN A 179 0.15 0.16 11.18
CA GLN A 179 -0.65 -0.93 11.76
C GLN A 179 -0.94 -2.03 10.75
N LYS A 180 -0.87 -1.72 9.46
CA LYS A 180 -1.07 -2.69 8.38
C LYS A 180 -0.13 -2.40 7.21
N VAL A 181 0.46 -3.45 6.67
CA VAL A 181 1.32 -3.43 5.49
C VAL A 181 0.73 -4.35 4.44
N VAL A 182 0.41 -3.82 3.26
CA VAL A 182 -0.10 -4.59 2.13
C VAL A 182 0.92 -4.51 1.00
N VAL A 183 1.33 -5.67 0.51
CA VAL A 183 2.41 -5.80 -0.48
C VAL A 183 1.83 -6.48 -1.70
N VAL A 184 1.72 -5.74 -2.80
CA VAL A 184 1.15 -6.25 -4.05
C VAL A 184 2.29 -6.61 -4.99
N VAL A 185 2.40 -7.91 -5.24
CA VAL A 185 3.52 -8.55 -5.93
C VAL A 185 3.03 -9.07 -7.28
N PRO A 186 3.13 -8.30 -8.38
CA PRO A 186 2.76 -8.79 -9.71
C PRO A 186 3.81 -9.73 -10.31
N LYS A 187 5.05 -9.66 -9.84
CA LYS A 187 6.18 -10.49 -10.27
C LYS A 187 7.27 -10.50 -9.19
N LEU A 188 8.11 -11.53 -9.15
CA LEU A 188 9.30 -11.57 -8.27
C LEU A 188 10.59 -11.73 -9.07
N ARG A 189 11.65 -11.11 -8.57
CA ARG A 189 13.03 -11.25 -9.04
C ARG A 189 13.71 -12.46 -8.42
N ASN A 190 14.76 -12.93 -9.07
CA ASN A 190 15.57 -14.04 -8.61
C ASN A 190 16.54 -13.50 -7.57
N LEU A 191 16.35 -13.90 -6.32
CA LEU A 191 17.22 -13.57 -5.20
C LEU A 191 17.69 -14.84 -4.50
N SER A 192 17.68 -15.99 -5.21
CA SER A 192 18.07 -17.30 -4.67
C SER A 192 19.45 -17.26 -4.05
N GLU A 193 20.46 -16.71 -4.73
CA GLU A 193 21.83 -16.67 -4.22
C GLU A 193 21.91 -15.95 -2.86
N ILE A 194 21.41 -14.70 -2.82
CA ILE A 194 21.45 -13.86 -1.62
C ILE A 194 20.62 -14.46 -0.48
N ASN A 195 19.43 -14.98 -0.78
CA ASN A 195 18.53 -15.52 0.23
C ASN A 195 19.01 -16.87 0.75
N GLN A 196 19.54 -17.75 -0.12
CA GLN A 196 20.07 -19.04 0.31
C GLN A 196 21.28 -18.89 1.23
N ASP A 197 22.18 -17.93 0.97
CA ASP A 197 23.31 -17.65 1.85
C ASP A 197 22.84 -17.32 3.27
N VAL A 198 21.83 -16.45 3.38
CA VAL A 198 21.26 -16.07 4.67
C VAL A 198 20.54 -17.24 5.31
N LEU A 199 19.69 -17.95 4.56
CA LEU A 199 18.90 -19.06 5.08
C LEU A 199 19.82 -20.18 5.57
N ARG A 200 20.86 -20.56 4.81
CA ARG A 200 21.86 -21.59 5.17
C ARG A 200 22.73 -21.20 6.36
N SER A 201 22.84 -19.92 6.68
CA SER A 201 23.62 -19.47 7.83
C SER A 201 23.06 -19.96 9.18
N HIS A 202 23.97 -20.17 10.14
CA HIS A 202 23.65 -20.46 11.55
C HIS A 202 23.39 -19.17 12.35
N ARG A 203 23.39 -18.01 11.69
CA ARG A 203 23.13 -16.73 12.36
C ARG A 203 21.70 -16.73 12.87
N ARG A 204 21.52 -16.25 14.10
CA ARG A 204 20.18 -16.02 14.64
C ARG A 204 19.40 -15.08 13.73
N THR A 205 18.11 -15.32 13.63
CA THR A 205 17.20 -14.47 12.88
C THR A 205 17.10 -13.12 13.57
N SER A 206 17.29 -12.04 12.80
CA SER A 206 17.09 -10.67 13.26
C SER A 206 15.67 -10.47 13.79
N GLU A 207 15.50 -9.49 14.67
CA GLU A 207 14.18 -9.06 15.10
C GLU A 207 13.38 -8.48 13.94
N SER A 208 12.06 -8.53 14.05
CA SER A 208 11.16 -7.94 13.06
C SER A 208 11.41 -6.44 12.96
N PRO A 209 11.53 -5.87 11.74
CA PRO A 209 11.44 -4.42 11.57
C PRO A 209 10.00 -3.89 11.79
N ILE A 210 9.03 -4.78 11.94
CA ILE A 210 7.61 -4.48 12.05
C ILE A 210 7.22 -4.37 13.53
N GLN A 211 6.39 -3.37 13.86
CA GLN A 211 5.87 -3.18 15.21
C GLN A 211 4.97 -4.37 15.63
N PRO A 212 5.04 -4.84 16.89
CA PRO A 212 4.07 -5.79 17.41
C PRO A 212 2.62 -5.31 17.21
N GLY A 213 1.73 -6.21 16.83
CA GLY A 213 0.32 -5.96 16.49
C GLY A 213 0.09 -5.65 15.01
N THR A 214 1.14 -5.40 14.23
CA THR A 214 1.00 -5.05 12.81
C THR A 214 0.63 -6.27 11.98
N GLU A 215 -0.36 -6.10 11.10
CA GLU A 215 -0.68 -7.07 10.07
C GLU A 215 0.18 -6.85 8.81
N THR A 216 0.74 -7.91 8.26
CA THR A 216 1.33 -7.90 6.92
C THR A 216 0.55 -8.81 5.98
N VAL A 217 0.20 -8.29 4.81
CA VAL A 217 -0.50 -9.00 3.75
C VAL A 217 0.37 -8.98 2.50
N ILE A 218 0.74 -10.15 1.98
CA ILE A 218 1.45 -10.28 0.72
C ILE A 218 0.49 -10.84 -0.31
N VAL A 219 0.16 -10.06 -1.32
CA VAL A 219 -0.78 -10.41 -2.39
C VAL A 219 0.01 -10.73 -3.65
N PHE A 220 0.02 -12.01 -4.03
CA PHE A 220 0.48 -12.44 -5.33
C PHE A 220 -0.58 -12.06 -6.38
N TRP A 221 -0.34 -10.91 -7.03
CA TRP A 221 -1.36 -10.21 -7.80
C TRP A 221 -1.64 -10.87 -9.14
N THR A 222 -2.90 -11.22 -9.40
CA THR A 222 -3.37 -11.72 -10.68
C THR A 222 -4.51 -10.83 -11.20
N LYS A 223 -4.71 -10.80 -12.52
CA LYS A 223 -5.73 -9.93 -13.16
C LYS A 223 -7.16 -10.35 -12.82
N SER A 224 -7.37 -11.63 -12.55
CA SER A 224 -8.67 -12.22 -12.23
C SER A 224 -8.48 -13.45 -11.33
N PRO A 225 -9.54 -13.95 -10.65
CA PRO A 225 -9.49 -15.18 -9.86
C PRO A 225 -8.94 -16.38 -10.63
N ASP A 226 -9.31 -16.51 -11.90
CA ASP A 226 -8.89 -17.63 -12.76
C ASP A 226 -7.50 -17.48 -13.37
N SER A 227 -6.87 -16.31 -13.19
CA SER A 227 -5.55 -16.03 -13.74
C SER A 227 -4.46 -16.68 -12.88
N SER A 228 -3.49 -17.31 -13.53
CA SER A 228 -2.27 -17.75 -12.85
C SER A 228 -1.31 -16.59 -12.63
N TRP A 229 -0.57 -16.65 -11.53
CA TRP A 229 0.54 -15.77 -11.22
C TRP A 229 1.83 -16.35 -11.82
N TRP A 230 2.57 -15.54 -12.58
CA TRP A 230 3.77 -15.98 -13.30
C TRP A 230 5.00 -15.20 -12.82
N ALA A 231 6.07 -15.92 -12.50
CA ALA A 231 7.40 -15.34 -12.46
C ALA A 231 7.83 -15.00 -13.91
N GLU A 232 8.37 -13.81 -14.16
CA GLU A 232 9.02 -13.54 -15.45
C GLU A 232 10.16 -14.54 -15.63
N ALA A 233 10.12 -15.38 -16.67
CA ALA A 233 11.27 -16.20 -17.04
C ALA A 233 12.42 -15.27 -17.50
N PRO A 234 13.69 -15.53 -17.14
CA PRO A 234 14.22 -16.68 -16.38
C PRO A 234 14.35 -16.45 -14.86
N LEU A 235 13.55 -15.56 -14.27
CA LEU A 235 13.92 -14.80 -13.07
C LEU A 235 13.23 -15.19 -11.75
N ALA A 236 12.45 -16.25 -11.61
CA ALA A 236 12.22 -16.79 -10.26
C ALA A 236 11.85 -18.27 -10.30
N ASP A 237 12.69 -19.08 -9.66
CA ASP A 237 12.38 -20.48 -9.37
C ASP A 237 11.37 -20.57 -8.21
N TYR A 238 10.62 -21.67 -8.11
CA TYR A 238 9.69 -21.93 -7.02
C TYR A 238 10.41 -21.80 -5.67
N ASP A 239 11.63 -22.34 -5.58
CA ASP A 239 12.48 -22.23 -4.39
C ASP A 239 12.79 -20.77 -4.01
N ASN A 240 12.96 -19.88 -4.99
CA ASN A 240 13.18 -18.46 -4.73
C ASN A 240 11.96 -17.79 -4.09
N ILE A 241 10.75 -18.15 -4.55
CA ILE A 241 9.50 -17.63 -4.00
C ILE A 241 9.35 -18.12 -2.56
N ILE A 242 9.56 -19.41 -2.32
CA ILE A 242 9.50 -20.00 -0.98
C ILE A 242 10.55 -19.38 -0.06
N ASP A 243 11.80 -19.23 -0.51
CA ASP A 243 12.87 -18.59 0.26
C ASP A 243 12.50 -17.18 0.68
N GLN A 244 11.89 -16.43 -0.24
CA GLN A 244 11.49 -15.06 0.03
C GLN A 244 10.39 -14.96 1.08
N ILE A 245 9.36 -15.82 1.00
CA ILE A 245 8.29 -15.91 2.00
C ILE A 245 8.87 -16.33 3.36
N VAL A 246 9.70 -17.37 3.37
CA VAL A 246 10.31 -17.92 4.59
C VAL A 246 11.13 -16.87 5.34
N LEU A 247 11.91 -16.04 4.64
CA LEU A 247 12.66 -14.96 5.28
C LEU A 247 11.73 -13.98 6.02
N CYS A 248 10.62 -13.56 5.42
CA CYS A 248 9.63 -12.72 6.08
C CYS A 248 9.01 -13.44 7.30
N SER A 249 8.62 -14.71 7.15
CA SER A 249 8.03 -15.50 8.23
C SER A 249 8.96 -15.69 9.44
N LEU A 250 10.27 -15.81 9.20
CA LEU A 250 11.25 -15.98 10.27
C LEU A 250 11.37 -14.74 11.17
N ALA A 251 11.07 -13.55 10.66
CA ALA A 251 11.17 -12.30 11.42
C ALA A 251 10.09 -12.13 12.51
N GLU A 252 9.11 -13.04 12.62
CA GLU A 252 8.05 -13.00 13.65
C GLU A 252 7.13 -11.78 13.60
N ALA A 253 6.55 -11.49 12.43
CA ALA A 253 5.32 -10.70 12.41
C ALA A 253 4.20 -11.43 13.17
N ASP A 254 3.34 -10.67 13.84
CA ASP A 254 2.22 -11.22 14.61
C ASP A 254 1.11 -11.77 13.70
N ARG A 255 0.93 -11.20 12.51
CA ARG A 255 0.05 -11.73 11.46
C ARG A 255 0.69 -11.54 10.09
N LEU A 256 1.02 -12.64 9.41
CA LEU A 256 1.51 -12.65 8.03
C LEU A 256 0.55 -13.45 7.15
N THR A 257 -0.25 -12.73 6.37
CA THR A 257 -1.22 -13.28 5.43
C THR A 257 -0.60 -13.34 4.04
N ILE A 258 -0.63 -14.51 3.40
CA ILE A 258 -0.19 -14.74 2.03
C ILE A 258 -1.43 -15.00 1.17
N CYS A 259 -1.76 -14.06 0.30
CA CYS A 259 -2.90 -14.17 -0.61
C CYS A 259 -2.47 -14.74 -1.97
N ASN A 260 -3.31 -15.59 -2.56
CA ASN A 260 -3.12 -16.14 -3.91
C ASN A 260 -1.90 -17.06 -4.07
N ALA A 261 -1.50 -17.78 -3.01
CA ALA A 261 -0.45 -18.79 -3.13
C ALA A 261 -0.85 -19.93 -4.09
N GLY A 262 -2.14 -20.32 -4.12
CA GLY A 262 -2.65 -21.30 -5.07
C GLY A 262 -2.63 -20.86 -6.54
N SER A 263 -2.39 -19.57 -6.84
CA SER A 263 -2.29 -19.09 -8.23
C SER A 263 -0.88 -19.20 -8.82
N MET A 264 0.15 -19.47 -8.01
CA MET A 264 1.58 -19.38 -8.40
C MET A 264 2.02 -20.48 -9.38
N TYR A 265 1.98 -20.30 -10.71
CA TYR A 265 2.21 -21.35 -11.73
C TYR A 265 3.38 -22.32 -11.43
N PRO A 266 3.26 -23.65 -11.71
CA PRO A 266 4.34 -24.58 -11.35
C PRO A 266 5.60 -24.17 -12.09
N VAL A 267 6.68 -23.91 -11.35
CA VAL A 267 7.98 -23.81 -11.99
C VAL A 267 8.36 -25.22 -12.39
N MET A 268 8.67 -25.43 -13.67
CA MET A 268 9.12 -26.72 -14.17
C MET A 268 10.23 -27.23 -13.26
N SER A 269 10.04 -28.41 -12.68
CA SER A 269 11.12 -29.06 -11.94
C SER A 269 12.33 -29.18 -12.86
N GLY A 270 13.56 -29.18 -12.32
CA GLY A 270 14.78 -29.31 -13.12
C GLY A 270 14.85 -30.55 -14.02
N ASN A 271 13.89 -31.49 -13.88
CA ASN A 271 13.72 -32.67 -14.72
C ASN A 271 12.69 -32.50 -15.86
N GLY A 272 12.05 -31.33 -16.00
CA GLY A 272 11.06 -31.05 -17.04
C GLY A 272 9.64 -31.53 -16.75
N ASP A 273 9.40 -32.20 -15.60
CA ASP A 273 8.07 -32.62 -15.21
C ASP A 273 7.29 -31.44 -14.61
N CYS A 274 6.20 -31.08 -15.29
CA CYS A 274 5.18 -30.17 -14.77
C CYS A 274 4.27 -30.97 -13.86
N ALA A 275 4.34 -30.75 -12.55
CA ALA A 275 3.35 -31.28 -11.64
C ALA A 275 2.00 -30.62 -11.96
N ALA A 276 1.10 -31.37 -12.60
CA ALA A 276 -0.28 -30.93 -12.80
C ALA A 276 -1.00 -31.03 -11.46
N TYR A 277 -1.22 -29.90 -10.80
CA TYR A 277 -2.10 -29.82 -9.63
C TYR A 277 -3.55 -29.93 -10.08
N ALA A 278 -4.38 -30.67 -9.34
CA ALA A 278 -5.78 -30.85 -9.70
C ALA A 278 -6.66 -29.66 -9.29
N SER A 279 -6.25 -28.88 -8.28
CA SER A 279 -6.98 -27.68 -7.84
C SER A 279 -6.09 -26.57 -7.25
N TYR A 280 -6.69 -25.40 -7.04
CA TYR A 280 -6.07 -24.26 -6.34
C TYR A 280 -5.71 -24.61 -4.89
N GLU A 281 -6.62 -25.29 -4.18
CA GLU A 281 -6.49 -25.62 -2.76
C GLU A 281 -5.34 -26.60 -2.51
N GLU A 282 -5.19 -27.61 -3.37
CA GLU A 282 -4.08 -28.56 -3.29
C GLU A 282 -2.73 -27.85 -3.37
N ARG A 283 -2.68 -26.84 -4.24
CA ARG A 283 -1.48 -26.07 -4.50
C ARG A 283 -1.19 -25.04 -3.42
N GLU A 284 -2.19 -24.32 -2.94
CA GLU A 284 -2.03 -23.44 -1.78
C GLU A 284 -1.51 -24.23 -0.57
N LYS A 285 -2.06 -25.43 -0.35
CA LYS A 285 -1.60 -26.34 0.69
C LYS A 285 -0.15 -26.76 0.49
N GLU A 286 0.26 -27.10 -0.73
CA GLU A 286 1.64 -27.46 -1.04
C GLU A 286 2.63 -26.32 -0.76
N VAL A 287 2.32 -25.09 -1.19
CA VAL A 287 3.11 -23.89 -0.88
C VAL A 287 3.19 -23.66 0.62
N ALA A 288 2.06 -23.75 1.32
CA ALA A 288 2.01 -23.59 2.77
C ALA A 288 2.87 -24.64 3.48
N GLU A 289 2.80 -25.91 3.07
CA GLU A 289 3.62 -26.99 3.61
C GLU A 289 5.12 -26.81 3.29
N ALA A 290 5.47 -26.35 2.10
CA ALA A 290 6.85 -26.04 1.73
C ALA A 290 7.44 -24.93 2.62
N VAL A 291 6.70 -23.83 2.81
CA VAL A 291 7.09 -22.74 3.71
C VAL A 291 7.27 -23.24 5.15
N LYS A 292 6.27 -23.96 5.68
CA LYS A 292 6.30 -24.47 7.07
C LYS A 292 7.47 -25.42 7.30
N ARG A 293 7.71 -26.38 6.39
CA ARG A 293 8.85 -27.32 6.46
C ARG A 293 10.19 -26.58 6.49
N LYS A 294 10.34 -25.56 5.64
CA LYS A 294 11.59 -24.80 5.55
C LYS A 294 11.84 -23.97 6.81
N ILE A 295 10.79 -23.33 7.36
CA ILE A 295 10.87 -22.61 8.66
C ILE A 295 11.29 -23.54 9.78
N GLU A 296 10.71 -24.74 9.87
CA GLU A 296 11.05 -25.73 10.88
C GLU A 296 12.51 -26.20 10.76
N GLN A 297 12.96 -26.51 9.54
CA GLN A 297 14.35 -26.91 9.27
C GLN A 297 15.34 -25.83 9.69
N ILE A 298 15.06 -24.56 9.34
CA ILE A 298 15.92 -23.43 9.68
C ILE A 298 15.91 -23.17 11.19
N SER A 299 14.73 -23.22 11.82
CA SER A 299 14.59 -22.99 13.26
C SER A 299 15.33 -24.07 14.06
N ARG A 300 15.28 -25.34 13.63
CA ARG A 300 16.10 -26.43 14.20
C ARG A 300 17.59 -26.14 14.06
N ARG A 301 18.04 -25.83 12.83
CA ARG A 301 19.46 -25.54 12.55
C ARG A 301 19.99 -24.36 13.37
N ARG A 302 19.18 -23.33 13.60
CA ARG A 302 19.56 -22.12 14.36
C ARG A 302 19.34 -22.24 15.87
N GLY A 303 18.77 -23.34 16.36
CA GLY A 303 18.43 -23.51 17.78
C GLY A 303 17.28 -22.59 18.24
N GLU A 304 16.38 -22.21 17.35
CA GLU A 304 15.26 -21.27 17.58
C GLU A 304 13.91 -21.98 17.73
N LEU A 305 13.89 -23.20 18.27
CA LEU A 305 12.65 -24.00 18.41
C LEU A 305 11.60 -23.32 19.30
N ALA A 306 12.01 -22.55 20.30
CA ALA A 306 11.09 -21.79 21.16
C ALA A 306 10.27 -20.74 20.39
N ARG A 307 10.78 -20.28 19.25
CA ARG A 307 10.17 -19.28 18.35
C ARG A 307 9.28 -19.91 17.28
N LEU A 308 9.46 -21.22 17.03
CA LEU A 308 8.82 -21.93 15.92
C LEU A 308 7.29 -21.90 15.99
N ALA A 309 6.72 -22.18 17.17
CA ALA A 309 5.27 -22.22 17.34
C ALA A 309 4.62 -20.87 16.96
N LYS A 310 5.16 -19.76 17.48
CA LYS A 310 4.68 -18.40 17.16
C LYS A 310 4.77 -18.11 15.66
N ARG A 311 5.89 -18.45 15.02
CA ARG A 311 6.10 -18.24 13.57
C ARG A 311 5.10 -19.01 12.71
N LEU A 312 4.74 -20.23 13.12
CA LEU A 312 3.79 -21.05 12.36
C LEU A 312 2.35 -20.60 12.58
N GLU A 313 2.02 -20.13 13.79
CA GLU A 313 0.69 -19.62 14.14
C GLU A 313 0.37 -18.28 13.47
N SER A 314 1.37 -17.42 13.27
CA SER A 314 1.16 -16.13 12.61
C SER A 314 0.94 -16.22 11.09
N LEU A 315 1.22 -17.37 10.47
CA LEU A 315 1.09 -17.57 9.03
C LEU A 315 -0.34 -17.93 8.62
N ARG A 316 -0.87 -17.19 7.66
CA ARG A 316 -2.17 -17.43 7.04
C ARG A 316 -2.03 -17.50 5.54
N PHE A 317 -2.75 -18.43 4.93
CA PHE A 317 -2.88 -18.56 3.47
C PHE A 317 -4.36 -18.43 3.14
N MET A 318 -4.69 -17.69 2.09
CA MET A 318 -6.07 -17.52 1.63
C MET A 318 -6.14 -17.02 0.19
N THR A 319 -7.32 -17.10 -0.41
CA THR A 319 -7.60 -16.44 -1.68
C THR A 319 -7.65 -14.93 -1.51
N PHE A 320 -7.36 -14.17 -2.57
CA PHE A 320 -7.57 -12.72 -2.55
C PHE A 320 -9.05 -12.35 -2.43
N GLY A 321 -9.97 -13.16 -2.97
CA GLY A 321 -11.41 -13.01 -2.75
C GLY A 321 -11.80 -13.12 -1.28
N ASP A 322 -11.29 -14.13 -0.57
CA ASP A 322 -11.49 -14.29 0.88
C ASP A 322 -10.97 -13.07 1.66
N TYR A 323 -9.80 -12.57 1.29
CA TYR A 323 -9.22 -11.38 1.88
C TYR A 323 -10.15 -10.16 1.72
N LEU A 324 -10.67 -9.94 0.51
CA LEU A 324 -11.61 -8.85 0.22
C LEU A 324 -12.95 -9.00 0.94
N GLY A 325 -13.39 -10.24 1.24
CA GLY A 325 -14.64 -10.50 1.96
C GLY A 325 -14.54 -10.40 3.48
N LYS A 326 -13.36 -10.64 4.08
CA LYS A 326 -13.17 -10.78 5.54
C LYS A 326 -12.46 -9.62 6.21
N GLU A 327 -11.61 -8.89 5.49
CA GLU A 327 -10.71 -7.89 6.07
C GLU A 327 -11.06 -6.47 5.59
N GLU A 328 -10.68 -5.45 6.37
CA GLU A 328 -10.91 -4.05 6.00
C GLU A 328 -9.90 -3.56 4.95
N TRP A 329 -10.19 -3.87 3.67
CA TRP A 329 -9.35 -3.50 2.52
C TRP A 329 -9.60 -2.08 1.98
N LYS A 330 -10.51 -1.32 2.59
CA LYS A 330 -10.88 0.02 2.14
C LYS A 330 -9.64 0.91 2.09
N GLY A 331 -9.46 1.56 0.94
CA GLY A 331 -8.31 2.43 0.72
C GLY A 331 -7.04 1.66 0.35
N GLU A 332 -7.02 0.33 0.29
CA GLU A 332 -5.85 -0.43 -0.20
C GLU A 332 -5.86 -0.61 -1.72
N PHE A 333 -7.05 -0.91 -2.24
CA PHE A 333 -7.34 -1.11 -3.67
C PHE A 333 -8.43 -0.17 -4.16
N ASP A 334 -8.40 0.14 -5.45
CA ASP A 334 -9.49 0.86 -6.10
C ASP A 334 -10.62 -0.12 -6.46
N ALA A 335 -11.86 0.35 -6.45
CA ALA A 335 -13.03 -0.49 -6.71
C ALA A 335 -12.94 -1.19 -8.09
N GLU A 336 -12.39 -0.50 -9.08
CA GLU A 336 -12.17 -1.03 -10.43
C GLU A 336 -11.15 -2.19 -10.44
N GLU A 337 -10.11 -2.14 -9.59
CA GLU A 337 -9.08 -3.19 -9.53
C GLU A 337 -9.63 -4.50 -8.95
N VAL A 338 -10.58 -4.41 -8.02
CA VAL A 338 -11.14 -5.57 -7.31
C VAL A 338 -12.47 -6.04 -7.85
N ALA A 339 -13.05 -5.32 -8.83
CA ALA A 339 -14.38 -5.62 -9.37
C ALA A 339 -14.50 -7.07 -9.85
N SER A 340 -13.48 -7.61 -10.52
CA SER A 340 -13.46 -9.00 -10.99
C SER A 340 -13.40 -10.06 -9.89
N TRP A 341 -13.07 -9.67 -8.66
CA TRP A 341 -12.93 -10.56 -7.51
C TRP A 341 -14.12 -10.50 -6.56
N VAL A 342 -14.87 -9.40 -6.60
CA VAL A 342 -16.05 -9.17 -5.75
C VAL A 342 -17.34 -9.59 -6.49
N LEU A 343 -17.33 -9.59 -7.82
CA LEU A 343 -18.48 -9.97 -8.66
C LEU A 343 -18.47 -11.46 -9.07
N SER A 344 -17.40 -12.19 -8.76
CA SER A 344 -17.25 -13.64 -8.93
C SER A 344 -17.72 -14.36 -7.68
#